data_AF-A0A1M6GKT3-F1
#
_entry.id   AF-A0A1M6GKT3-F1
#
_cell.length_a   1.000
_cell.length_b   1.000
_cell.length_c   1.000
_cell.angle_alpha   90.00
_cell.angle_beta   90.00
_cell.angle_gamma   90.00
#
_symmetry.space_group_name_H-M   'P 1'
#
loop_
_entity.id
_entity.type
_entity.pdbx_description
1 polymer ?
#
loop_
_entity_poly.entity_id
_entity_poly.type
_entity_poly.pdbx_seq_one_letter_code
_entity_poly.pdbx_strand_id
1 'polypeptide(L)'
;MKQSSELNFYKNILDDLTNKEYITKMTSDIAFYKLEWYINKADGGRARYNLFNISIIILTAIIPLVNVFNDNTKIINSAIAVLINILISVSYLKNYKLSWLRYRQAVENIGDGLMEILIKCSESSEKKNYDDEVLQIIKNISKADVDNWNKHIEQKNEKTK
;
A
#
# COMPACT_ATOMS: atom_id res chain seq x y z
N MET A 1 -16.04 1.91 -2.20
CA MET A 1 -16.86 1.26 -1.15
C MET A 1 -16.12 0.24 -0.28
N LYS A 2 -15.04 -0.45 -0.72
CA LYS A 2 -14.27 -1.37 0.16
C LYS A 2 -13.39 -0.68 1.21
N GLN A 3 -12.92 0.53 0.95
CA GLN A 3 -12.03 1.26 1.84
C GLN A 3 -12.68 1.61 3.19
N SER A 4 -13.98 1.91 3.17
CA SER A 4 -14.72 2.21 4.40
C SER A 4 -14.93 0.97 5.27
N SER A 5 -15.09 -0.24 4.69
CA SER A 5 -15.34 -1.43 5.49
C SER A 5 -14.13 -1.88 6.31
N GLU A 6 -12.93 -1.83 5.72
CA GLU A 6 -11.70 -2.24 6.41
C GLU A 6 -11.27 -1.22 7.47
N LEU A 7 -11.32 0.08 7.14
CA LEU A 7 -11.00 1.12 8.10
C LEU A 7 -11.98 1.11 9.29
N ASN A 8 -13.27 0.87 9.03
CA ASN A 8 -14.27 0.72 10.08
C ASN A 8 -14.02 -0.51 10.96
N PHE A 9 -13.54 -1.62 10.39
CA PHE A 9 -13.19 -2.81 11.16
C PHE A 9 -12.10 -2.50 12.20
N TYR A 10 -10.99 -1.87 11.79
CA TYR A 10 -9.94 -1.51 12.74
C TYR A 10 -10.37 -0.44 13.73
N LYS A 11 -11.21 0.51 13.29
CA LYS A 11 -11.80 1.50 14.18
C LYS A 11 -12.58 0.83 15.30
N ASN A 12 -13.41 -0.16 14.98
CA ASN A 12 -14.20 -0.89 15.97
C ASN A 12 -13.31 -1.63 16.98
N ILE A 13 -12.19 -2.21 16.54
CA ILE A 13 -11.23 -2.86 17.44
C ILE A 13 -10.62 -1.82 18.40
N LEU A 14 -10.14 -0.70 17.86
CA LEU A 14 -9.52 0.35 18.65
C LEU A 14 -10.50 1.01 19.64
N ASP A 15 -11.75 1.22 19.22
CA ASP A 15 -12.83 1.70 20.08
C ASP A 15 -13.13 0.70 21.20
N ASP A 16 -13.17 -0.62 20.93
CA ASP A 16 -13.35 -1.65 21.96
C ASP A 16 -12.20 -1.67 22.97
N LEU A 17 -10.95 -1.63 22.49
CA LEU A 17 -9.76 -1.58 23.36
C LEU A 17 -9.73 -0.30 24.21
N THR A 18 -10.16 0.83 23.66
CA THR A 18 -10.24 2.12 24.36
C THR A 18 -11.35 2.10 25.41
N ASN A 19 -12.54 1.60 25.07
CA ASN A 19 -13.69 1.54 25.98
C ASN A 19 -13.44 0.61 27.17
N LYS A 20 -12.66 -0.45 26.97
CA LYS A 20 -12.23 -1.36 28.05
C LYS A 20 -11.01 -0.85 28.82
N GLU A 21 -10.50 0.33 28.46
CA GLU A 21 -9.33 1.00 29.05
C GLU A 21 -8.05 0.14 28.99
N TYR A 22 -7.91 -0.68 27.95
CA TYR A 22 -6.65 -1.41 27.67
C TYR A 22 -5.61 -0.52 27.00
N ILE A 23 -6.06 0.50 26.28
CA ILE A 23 -5.23 1.53 25.66
C ILE A 23 -5.86 2.90 25.91
N THR A 24 -5.03 3.93 25.87
CA THR A 24 -5.52 5.32 25.92
C THR A 24 -6.09 5.74 24.58
N LYS A 25 -7.01 6.72 24.64
CA LYS A 25 -7.55 7.38 23.43
C LYS A 25 -6.44 7.93 22.53
N MET A 26 -5.37 8.49 23.10
CA MET A 26 -4.24 9.01 22.34
C MET A 26 -3.55 7.91 21.51
N THR A 27 -3.30 6.74 22.10
CA THR A 27 -2.71 5.60 21.39
C THR A 27 -3.65 5.09 20.29
N SER A 28 -4.94 4.99 20.59
CA SER A 28 -5.98 4.63 19.62
C SER A 28 -5.99 5.57 18.41
N ASP A 29 -5.99 6.89 18.65
CA ASP A 29 -5.98 7.91 17.59
C ASP A 29 -4.72 7.81 16.72
N ILE A 30 -3.54 7.58 17.33
CA ILE A 30 -2.28 7.39 16.60
C ILE A 30 -2.32 6.14 15.71
N ALA A 31 -2.81 5.02 16.26
CA ALA A 31 -2.95 3.77 15.53
C ALA A 31 -3.90 3.91 14.33
N PHE A 32 -5.06 4.53 14.57
CA PHE A 32 -6.07 4.77 13.55
C PHE A 32 -5.54 5.66 12.43
N TYR A 33 -4.90 6.78 12.76
CA TYR A 33 -4.28 7.67 11.77
C TYR A 33 -3.26 6.94 10.89
N LYS A 34 -2.42 6.08 11.50
CA LYS A 34 -1.42 5.32 10.76
C LYS A 34 -2.05 4.30 9.82
N LEU A 35 -3.06 3.55 10.29
CA LEU A 35 -3.83 2.64 9.45
C LEU A 35 -4.48 3.36 8.27
N GLU A 36 -5.17 4.47 8.52
CA GLU A 36 -5.80 5.27 7.48
C GLU A 36 -4.78 5.73 6.43
N TRP A 37 -3.63 6.24 6.88
CA TRP A 37 -2.56 6.67 5.99
C TRP A 37 -2.05 5.51 5.11
N TYR A 38 -1.78 4.34 5.70
CA TYR A 38 -1.29 3.18 4.96
C TYR A 38 -2.31 2.62 3.97
N ILE A 39 -3.58 2.52 4.36
CA ILE A 39 -4.68 2.10 3.48
C ILE A 39 -4.79 3.05 2.28
N ASN A 40 -4.82 4.36 2.52
CA ASN A 40 -4.88 5.37 1.47
C ASN A 40 -3.70 5.27 0.49
N LYS A 41 -2.48 5.02 1.00
CA LYS A 41 -1.29 4.85 0.16
C LYS A 41 -1.33 3.56 -0.65
N ALA A 42 -1.79 2.45 -0.05
CA ALA A 42 -1.94 1.17 -0.72
C ALA A 42 -2.94 1.29 -1.88
N ASP A 43 -4.12 1.87 -1.63
CA ASP A 43 -5.16 2.05 -2.65
C ASP A 43 -4.72 2.99 -3.77
N GLY A 44 -4.06 4.10 -3.43
CA GLY A 44 -3.48 5.01 -4.43
C GLY A 44 -2.43 4.31 -5.31
N GLY A 45 -1.61 3.43 -4.72
CA GLY A 45 -0.65 2.60 -5.46
C GLY A 45 -1.35 1.61 -6.40
N ARG A 46 -2.35 0.90 -5.89
CA ARG A 46 -3.16 -0.08 -6.64
C ARG A 46 -3.88 0.56 -7.82
N ALA A 47 -4.56 1.69 -7.59
CA ALA A 47 -5.32 2.39 -8.61
C ALA A 47 -4.42 2.83 -9.77
N ARG A 48 -3.25 3.41 -9.47
CA ARG A 48 -2.27 3.83 -10.49
C ARG A 48 -1.71 2.62 -11.23
N TYR A 49 -1.29 1.58 -10.53
CA TYR A 49 -0.77 0.36 -11.16
C TYR A 49 -1.79 -0.24 -12.13
N ASN A 50 -3.05 -0.36 -11.72
CA ASN A 50 -4.12 -0.87 -12.57
C ASN A 50 -4.39 0.05 -13.76
N LEU A 51 -4.42 1.37 -13.55
CA LEU A 51 -4.62 2.34 -14.62
C LEU A 51 -3.55 2.18 -15.72
N PHE A 52 -2.26 2.16 -15.35
CA PHE A 52 -1.17 2.00 -16.31
C PHE A 52 -1.25 0.67 -17.06
N ASN A 53 -1.52 -0.44 -16.36
CA ASN A 53 -1.64 -1.75 -17.02
C ASN A 53 -2.84 -1.82 -17.97
N ILE A 54 -3.98 -1.29 -17.57
CA ILE A 54 -5.18 -1.24 -18.43
C ILE A 54 -4.87 -0.40 -19.68
N SER A 55 -4.23 0.77 -19.53
CA SER A 55 -3.82 1.59 -20.67
C SER A 55 -2.86 0.86 -21.61
N ILE A 56 -1.87 0.13 -21.06
CA ILE A 56 -0.94 -0.68 -21.86
C ILE A 56 -1.70 -1.77 -22.64
N ILE A 57 -2.59 -2.52 -21.97
CA ILE A 57 -3.38 -3.58 -22.61
C ILE A 57 -4.23 -3.01 -23.76
N ILE A 58 -4.91 -1.88 -23.53
CA ILE A 58 -5.74 -1.23 -24.55
C ILE A 58 -4.88 -0.81 -25.74
N LEU A 59 -3.75 -0.14 -25.51
CA LEU A 59 -2.85 0.30 -26.58
C LEU A 59 -2.27 -0.87 -27.37
N THR A 60 -1.87 -1.95 -26.70
CA THR A 60 -1.37 -3.16 -27.36
C THR A 60 -2.45 -3.83 -28.21
N ALA A 61 -3.71 -3.85 -27.74
CA ALA A 61 -4.84 -4.40 -28.50
C ALA A 61 -5.23 -3.55 -29.72
N ILE A 62 -4.94 -2.25 -29.72
CA ILE A 62 -5.22 -1.35 -30.85
C ILE A 62 -4.30 -1.64 -32.05
N ILE A 63 -3.05 -2.06 -31.82
CA ILE A 63 -2.08 -2.33 -32.90
C ILE A 63 -2.62 -3.30 -33.96
N PRO A 64 -3.09 -4.52 -33.62
CA PRO A 64 -3.64 -5.43 -34.62
C PRO A 64 -4.89 -4.87 -35.30
N LEU A 65 -5.73 -4.10 -34.60
CA LEU A 65 -6.91 -3.47 -35.21
C LEU A 65 -6.51 -2.45 -36.28
N VAL A 66 -5.53 -1.59 -35.98
CA VAL A 66 -5.01 -0.59 -36.93
C VAL A 66 -4.40 -1.26 -38.17
N ASN A 67 -3.71 -2.39 -37.98
CA ASN A 67 -3.11 -3.16 -39.09
C ASN A 67 -4.14 -3.71 -40.09
N VAL A 68 -5.37 -4.00 -39.65
CA VAL A 68 -6.41 -4.56 -40.53
C VAL A 68 -6.97 -3.50 -41.51
N PHE A 69 -6.94 -2.21 -41.15
CA PHE A 69 -7.60 -1.17 -41.94
C PHE A 69 -6.77 -0.64 -43.12
N ASN A 70 -5.42 -0.61 -43.03
CA ASN A 70 -4.58 -0.06 -44.11
C ASN A 70 -3.09 -0.48 -43.95
N ASP A 71 -2.44 -0.86 -45.06
CA ASP A 71 -1.02 -1.26 -45.10
C ASP A 71 -0.04 -0.12 -44.79
N ASN A 72 -0.48 1.14 -44.89
CA ASN A 72 0.35 2.32 -44.63
C ASN A 72 0.30 2.84 -43.17
N THR A 73 -0.14 2.02 -42.22
CA THR A 73 -0.28 2.39 -40.80
C THR A 73 1.02 2.33 -39.97
N LYS A 74 2.18 2.13 -40.63
CA LYS A 74 3.49 2.00 -39.97
C LYS A 74 3.83 3.13 -39.00
N ILE A 75 3.52 4.38 -39.37
CA ILE A 75 3.79 5.55 -38.52
C ILE A 75 2.93 5.53 -37.26
N ILE A 76 1.65 5.16 -37.39
CA ILE A 76 0.70 5.09 -36.28
C ILE A 76 1.14 3.98 -35.30
N ASN A 77 1.51 2.81 -35.81
CA ASN A 77 1.99 1.71 -34.98
C ASN A 77 3.28 2.07 -34.23
N SER A 78 4.21 2.76 -34.90
CA SER A 78 5.44 3.24 -34.27
C SER A 78 5.13 4.21 -33.13
N ALA A 79 4.21 5.15 -33.33
CA ALA A 79 3.77 6.08 -32.29
C ALA A 79 3.13 5.36 -31.08
N ILE A 80 2.24 4.39 -31.33
CA ILE A 80 1.62 3.58 -30.26
C ILE A 80 2.68 2.79 -29.49
N ALA A 81 3.65 2.17 -30.19
CA ALA A 81 4.73 1.41 -29.55
C ALA A 81 5.60 2.30 -28.64
N VAL A 82 5.93 3.52 -29.09
CA VAL A 82 6.66 4.49 -28.26
C VAL A 82 5.86 4.86 -27.01
N LEU A 83 4.55 5.11 -27.14
CA LEU A 83 3.68 5.42 -26.00
C LEU A 83 3.62 4.27 -25.00
N ILE A 84 3.48 3.02 -25.47
CA ILE A 84 3.52 1.83 -24.60
C ILE A 84 4.84 1.77 -23.83
N ASN A 85 5.98 1.98 -24.49
CA ASN A 85 7.29 1.96 -23.84
C ASN A 85 7.46 3.06 -22.79
N ILE A 86 6.91 4.26 -23.04
CA ILE A 86 6.89 5.34 -22.04
C ILE A 86 6.07 4.92 -20.82
N LEU A 87 4.86 4.38 -21.01
CA LEU A 87 4.00 3.95 -19.90
C LEU A 87 4.65 2.83 -19.08
N ILE A 88 5.26 1.85 -19.75
CA ILE A 88 6.02 0.77 -19.11
C ILE A 88 7.16 1.37 -18.27
N SER A 89 7.95 2.27 -18.86
CA SER A 89 9.11 2.88 -18.19
C SER A 89 8.68 3.71 -16.97
N VAL A 90 7.59 4.47 -17.08
CA VAL A 90 7.02 5.24 -15.95
C VAL A 90 6.52 4.31 -14.85
N SER A 91 5.83 3.22 -15.21
CA SER A 91 5.34 2.21 -14.27
C SER A 91 6.48 1.53 -13.51
N TYR A 92 7.56 1.18 -14.20
CA TYR A 92 8.78 0.63 -13.58
C TYR A 92 9.48 1.65 -12.68
N LEU A 93 9.68 2.89 -13.15
CA LEU A 93 10.37 3.92 -12.37
C LEU A 93 9.66 4.20 -11.05
N LYS A 94 8.33 4.23 -11.05
CA LYS A 94 7.53 4.53 -9.87
C LYS A 94 7.27 3.32 -8.98
N ASN A 95 7.53 2.10 -9.47
CA ASN A 95 7.33 0.86 -8.72
C ASN A 95 5.96 0.80 -8.01
N TYR A 96 4.88 1.17 -8.73
CA TYR A 96 3.55 1.27 -8.14
C TYR A 96 3.06 -0.05 -7.53
N LYS A 97 3.37 -1.19 -8.18
CA LYS A 97 3.07 -2.53 -7.65
C LYS A 97 3.74 -2.78 -6.31
N LEU A 98 5.05 -2.55 -6.22
CA LEU A 98 5.81 -2.78 -5.00
C LEU A 98 5.35 -1.85 -3.88
N SER A 99 5.09 -0.58 -4.20
CA SER A 99 4.56 0.39 -3.24
C SER A 99 3.19 -0.04 -2.70
N TRP A 100 2.29 -0.48 -3.57
CA TRP A 100 0.98 -1.01 -3.17
C TRP A 100 1.13 -2.20 -2.20
N LEU A 101 1.91 -3.21 -2.58
CA LEU A 101 2.12 -4.40 -1.76
C LEU A 101 2.76 -4.06 -0.41
N ARG A 102 3.76 -3.17 -0.39
CA ARG A 102 4.42 -2.74 0.84
C ARG A 102 3.44 -2.09 1.82
N TYR A 103 2.67 -1.12 1.35
CA TYR A 103 1.70 -0.44 2.23
C TYR A 103 0.58 -1.39 2.65
N ARG A 104 0.18 -2.33 1.80
CA ARG A 104 -0.79 -3.36 2.18
C ARG A 104 -0.27 -4.25 3.31
N GLN A 105 0.97 -4.71 3.19
CA GLN A 105 1.63 -5.50 4.23
C GLN A 105 1.76 -4.71 5.54
N ALA A 106 2.02 -3.40 5.48
CA ALA A 106 2.05 -2.56 6.67
C ALA A 106 0.68 -2.50 7.38
N VAL A 107 -0.43 -2.41 6.64
CA VAL A 107 -1.80 -2.49 7.21
C VAL A 107 -2.03 -3.84 7.87
N GLU A 108 -1.68 -4.93 7.19
CA GLU A 108 -1.84 -6.30 7.70
C GLU A 108 -1.04 -6.49 8.99
N ASN A 109 0.24 -6.07 9.02
CA ASN A 109 1.06 -6.16 10.22
C ASN A 109 0.52 -5.35 11.41
N ILE A 110 -0.03 -4.15 11.18
CA ILE A 110 -0.69 -3.38 12.25
C ILE A 110 -1.93 -4.14 12.72
N GLY A 111 -2.75 -4.62 11.77
CA GLY A 111 -3.97 -5.36 12.05
C GLY A 111 -3.75 -6.62 12.87
N ASP A 112 -2.76 -7.43 12.48
CA ASP A 112 -2.39 -8.66 13.18
C ASP A 112 -1.92 -8.35 14.61
N GLY A 113 -1.10 -7.30 14.79
CA GLY A 113 -0.67 -6.87 16.12
C GLY A 113 -1.83 -6.38 17.01
N LEU A 114 -2.79 -5.64 16.44
CA LEU A 114 -3.99 -5.23 17.18
C LEU A 114 -4.87 -6.43 17.54
N MET A 115 -5.00 -7.41 16.65
CA MET A 115 -5.74 -8.64 16.92
C MET A 115 -5.08 -9.49 18.00
N GLU A 116 -3.75 -9.59 18.01
CA GLU A 116 -3.00 -10.27 19.07
C GLU A 116 -3.25 -9.62 20.44
N ILE A 117 -3.24 -8.28 20.51
CA ILE A 117 -3.58 -7.54 21.73
C ILE A 117 -5.02 -7.81 22.15
N LEU A 118 -5.97 -7.79 21.21
CA LEU A 118 -7.37 -8.08 21.50
C LEU A 118 -7.55 -9.49 22.10
N ILE A 119 -6.84 -10.48 21.57
CA ILE A 119 -6.83 -11.86 22.10
C ILE A 119 -6.24 -11.88 23.52
N LYS A 120 -5.07 -11.27 23.74
CA LYS A 120 -4.46 -11.17 25.09
C LYS A 120 -5.40 -10.52 26.10
N CYS A 121 -6.10 -9.46 25.70
CA CYS A 121 -7.10 -8.78 26.52
C CYS A 121 -8.27 -9.69 26.90
N SER A 122 -8.70 -10.57 25.98
CA SER A 122 -9.80 -11.52 26.22
C SER A 122 -9.43 -12.68 27.14
N GLU A 123 -8.15 -13.07 27.16
CA GLU A 123 -7.65 -14.20 27.96
C GLU A 123 -7.16 -13.78 29.34
N SER A 124 -6.77 -12.51 29.50
CA SER A 124 -6.24 -12.00 30.76
C SER A 124 -7.34 -11.59 31.74
N SER A 125 -7.28 -12.12 32.96
CA SER A 125 -8.10 -11.65 34.08
C SER A 125 -7.60 -10.33 34.67
N GLU A 126 -6.39 -9.90 34.33
CA GLU A 126 -5.76 -8.69 34.87
C GLU A 126 -5.87 -7.52 33.88
N LYS A 127 -6.22 -6.35 34.41
CA LYS A 127 -6.29 -5.12 33.60
C LYS A 127 -4.88 -4.58 33.37
N LYS A 128 -4.27 -4.97 32.26
CA LYS A 128 -2.96 -4.47 31.79
C LYS A 128 -3.16 -3.32 30.79
N ASN A 129 -2.29 -2.30 30.86
CA ASN A 129 -2.20 -1.27 29.82
C ASN A 129 -1.27 -1.76 28.68
N TYR A 130 -1.74 -1.67 27.43
CA TYR A 130 -1.07 -2.11 26.22
C TYR A 130 -0.60 -0.96 25.31
N ASP A 131 -0.60 0.29 25.80
CA ASP A 131 -0.17 1.48 25.05
C ASP A 131 1.21 1.29 24.41
N ASP A 132 2.19 0.87 25.20
CA ASP A 132 3.56 0.67 24.73
C ASP A 132 3.67 -0.41 23.66
N GLU A 133 2.90 -1.50 23.78
CA GLU A 133 2.87 -2.60 22.81
C GLU A 133 2.31 -2.10 21.46
N VAL A 134 1.17 -1.36 21.47
CA VAL A 134 0.59 -0.76 20.25
C VAL A 134 1.57 0.23 19.62
N LEU A 135 2.16 1.13 20.41
CA LEU A 135 3.10 2.12 19.91
C LEU A 135 4.36 1.47 19.35
N GLN A 136 4.82 0.36 19.93
CA GLN A 136 5.97 -0.40 19.44
C GLN A 136 5.67 -1.07 18.10
N ILE A 137 4.48 -1.66 17.91
CA ILE A 137 4.03 -2.20 16.62
C ILE A 137 4.12 -1.11 15.53
N ILE A 138 3.53 0.06 15.79
CA ILE A 138 3.50 1.18 14.85
C ILE A 138 4.92 1.70 14.53
N LYS A 139 5.76 1.84 15.56
CA LYS A 139 7.15 2.30 15.42
C LYS A 139 7.97 1.32 14.59
N ASN A 140 7.85 0.02 14.84
CA ASN A 140 8.57 -1.02 14.11
C ASN A 140 8.23 -1.00 12.62
N ILE A 141 6.94 -0.86 12.29
CA ILE A 141 6.47 -0.79 10.90
C ILE A 141 6.93 0.49 10.22
N SER A 142 6.83 1.64 10.91
CA SER A 142 7.32 2.92 10.39
C SER A 142 8.84 2.89 10.17
N LYS A 143 9.59 2.25 11.07
CA LYS A 143 11.05 2.09 10.94
C LYS A 143 11.41 1.18 9.77
N ALA A 144 10.71 0.06 9.61
CA ALA A 144 10.93 -0.85 8.48
C ALA A 144 10.73 -0.14 7.14
N ASP A 145 9.76 0.78 7.03
CA ASP A 145 9.59 1.60 5.83
C ASP A 145 10.78 2.53 5.56
N VAL A 146 11.30 3.19 6.60
CA VAL A 146 12.47 4.07 6.51
C VAL A 146 13.71 3.26 6.11
N ASP A 147 13.93 2.11 6.73
CA ASP A 147 15.07 1.24 6.44
C ASP A 147 15.01 0.72 5.00
N ASN A 148 13.83 0.34 4.51
CA ASN A 148 13.62 -0.05 3.11
C ASN A 148 13.91 1.10 2.14
N TRP A 149 13.53 2.33 2.50
CA TRP A 149 13.85 3.51 1.71
C TRP A 149 15.37 3.77 1.63
N ASN A 150 16.06 3.70 2.76
CA ASN A 150 17.50 3.90 2.83
C ASN A 150 18.26 2.85 2.01
N LYS A 151 17.87 1.57 2.11
CA LYS A 151 18.45 0.49 1.28
C LYS A 151 18.29 0.76 -0.21
N HIS A 152 17.15 1.28 -0.65
CA HIS A 152 16.96 1.63 -2.05
C HIS A 152 17.85 2.79 -2.51
N ILE A 153 18.13 3.77 -1.64
CA ILE A 153 19.08 4.86 -1.93
C ILE A 153 20.50 4.31 -2.05
N GLU A 154 20.92 3.47 -1.11
CA GLU A 154 22.26 2.86 -1.10
C GLU A 154 22.51 2.03 -2.36
N GLN A 155 21.58 1.14 -2.72
CA GLN A 155 21.68 0.33 -3.94
C GLN A 155 21.73 1.16 -5.22
N LYS A 156 21.08 2.33 -5.23
CA LYS A 156 21.14 3.25 -6.36
C LYS A 156 22.51 3.91 -6.45
N ASN A 157 23.08 4.33 -5.33
CA ASN A 157 24.39 4.97 -5.28
C ASN A 157 25.53 4.01 -5.68
N GLU A 158 25.43 2.73 -5.31
CA GLU A 158 26.40 1.71 -5.71
C GLU A 158 26.40 1.43 -7.22
N LYS A 159 25.24 1.47 -7.88
CA LYS A 159 25.14 1.25 -9.34
C LYS A 159 25.60 2.44 -10.19
N THR A 160 25.87 3.58 -9.57
CA THR A 160 26.29 4.81 -10.28
C THR A 160 27.80 5.09 -10.13
N LYS A 161 28.53 4.23 -9.42
CA LYS A 161 29.99 4.22 -9.32
C LYS A 161 30.56 3.20 -10.29
#